data_AF-A0A9E1J329-F1
#
_entry.id   AF-A0A9E1J329-F1
#
_cell.length_a   1.000
_cell.length_b   1.000
_cell.length_c   1.000
_cell.angle_alpha   90.00
_cell.angle_beta   90.00
_cell.angle_gamma   90.00
#
_symmetry.space_group_name_H-M   'P 1'
#
loop_
_entity.id
_entity.type
_entity.pdbx_description
1 polymer ?
#
loop_
_entity_poly.entity_id
_entity_poly.type
_entity_poly.pdbx_seq_one_letter_code
_entity_poly.pdbx_strand_id
1 'polypeptide(L)'
;MDGAPISNLKHNVTYDDLREYIAEVDKLGELRRIEGASWEEDIGLATELLQHSETAPCALFDDIPGYPKGHRVFTNFFGGQRQNITLGFPPHLTKFELSMAFNAAFKEIIQNPLPYEVVDTGPVMENVMEGDDVNVLSLPTPLWHAEDGGRYIGTGSFNVTRDPVEDWINVGTYRVMVQDKKTVGVYISPGKHGRIHRQKYEAENEP
;
A
#
# COMPACT_ATOMS: atom_id res chain seq x y z
N MET A 1 16.36 25.28 14.20
CA MET A 1 15.83 24.04 14.75
C MET A 1 14.98 24.44 15.94
N ASP A 2 13.68 24.57 15.72
CA ASP A 2 12.76 24.97 16.77
C ASP A 2 12.49 23.74 17.65
N GLY A 3 13.08 23.78 18.85
CA GLY A 3 13.09 22.71 19.84
C GLY A 3 11.76 22.54 20.55
N ALA A 4 10.71 22.19 19.80
CA ALA A 4 9.54 21.58 20.41
C ALA A 4 9.97 20.20 20.97
N PRO A 5 9.74 19.89 22.25
CA PRO A 5 9.99 18.55 22.75
C PRO A 5 9.16 17.56 21.94
N ILE A 6 9.70 16.36 21.67
CA ILE A 6 9.07 15.32 20.84
C ILE A 6 7.65 14.99 21.32
N SER A 7 7.38 15.18 22.62
CA SER A 7 6.05 15.06 23.24
C SER A 7 4.99 16.02 22.69
N ASN A 8 5.38 17.09 22.00
CA ASN A 8 4.49 18.14 21.49
C ASN A 8 4.35 18.08 19.97
N LEU A 9 4.96 17.09 19.29
CA LEU A 9 4.77 16.92 17.86
C LEU A 9 3.35 16.42 17.60
N LYS A 10 2.56 17.26 16.93
CA LYS A 10 1.20 16.88 16.52
C LYS A 10 1.29 15.98 15.30
N HIS A 11 0.67 14.81 15.38
CA HIS A 11 0.45 13.94 14.23
C HIS A 11 -0.44 14.65 13.21
N ASN A 12 0.06 14.82 11.99
CA ASN A 12 -0.63 15.52 10.91
C ASN A 12 -0.15 15.03 9.54
N VAL A 13 -0.99 14.28 8.83
CA VAL A 13 -0.77 13.91 7.44
C VAL A 13 -1.16 15.10 6.55
N THR A 14 -0.29 15.49 5.62
CA THR A 14 -0.43 16.73 4.80
C THR A 14 -0.84 16.45 3.36
N TYR A 15 -1.33 15.24 3.08
CA TYR A 15 -1.76 14.78 1.76
C TYR A 15 -2.98 13.88 1.95
N ASP A 16 -3.89 13.88 0.98
CA ASP A 16 -5.16 13.14 1.09
C ASP A 16 -5.11 11.77 0.39
N ASP A 17 -4.19 11.57 -0.56
CA ASP A 17 -4.10 10.33 -1.33
C ASP A 17 -2.67 9.98 -1.77
N LEU A 18 -2.52 8.84 -2.47
CA LEU A 18 -1.23 8.36 -2.97
C LEU A 18 -0.62 9.29 -4.05
N ARG A 19 -1.44 10.01 -4.81
CA ARG A 19 -1.00 10.89 -5.91
C ARG A 19 -0.35 12.14 -5.30
N GLU A 20 -0.97 12.72 -4.29
CA GLU A 20 -0.42 13.81 -3.49
C GLU A 20 0.78 13.35 -2.68
N TYR A 21 0.75 12.16 -2.08
CA TYR A 21 1.91 11.58 -1.40
C TYR A 21 3.13 11.49 -2.32
N ILE A 22 2.96 10.99 -3.55
CA ILE A 22 4.05 10.94 -4.53
C ILE A 22 4.60 12.34 -4.81
N ALA A 23 3.74 13.36 -4.88
CA ALA A 23 4.17 14.75 -5.05
C ALA A 23 4.93 15.29 -3.83
N GLU A 24 4.52 14.96 -2.61
CA GLU A 24 5.26 15.32 -1.37
C GLU A 24 6.63 14.65 -1.33
N VAL A 25 6.74 13.38 -1.73
CA VAL A 25 8.03 12.69 -1.80
C VAL A 25 8.93 13.27 -2.90
N ASP A 26 8.36 13.71 -4.02
CA ASP A 26 9.10 14.41 -5.09
C ASP A 26 9.70 15.73 -4.57
N LYS A 27 8.95 16.49 -3.75
CA LYS A 27 9.46 17.71 -3.10
C LYS A 27 10.64 17.45 -2.16
N LEU A 28 10.70 16.27 -1.54
CA LEU A 28 11.84 15.84 -0.72
C LEU A 28 13.06 15.41 -1.56
N GLY A 29 12.92 15.28 -2.89
CA GLY A 29 13.96 14.77 -3.76
C GLY A 29 14.20 13.26 -3.63
N GLU A 30 13.26 12.53 -3.00
CA GLU A 30 13.37 11.09 -2.77
C GLU A 30 12.67 10.24 -3.84
N LEU A 31 12.11 10.86 -4.89
CA LEU A 31 11.46 10.16 -6.00
C LEU A 31 12.41 9.94 -7.19
N ARG A 32 12.44 8.71 -7.70
CA ARG A 32 13.01 8.40 -9.02
C ARG A 32 11.91 7.95 -9.97
N ARG A 33 11.91 8.53 -11.17
CA ARG A 33 11.00 8.16 -12.26
C ARG A 33 11.79 7.33 -13.27
N ILE A 34 11.25 6.17 -13.63
CA ILE A 34 11.91 5.19 -14.49
C ILE A 34 10.91 4.80 -15.58
N GLU A 35 11.33 4.87 -16.83
CA GLU A 35 10.48 4.53 -17.99
C GLU A 35 10.99 3.25 -18.67
N GLY A 36 10.09 2.45 -19.22
CA GLY A 36 10.45 1.29 -20.04
C GLY A 36 10.93 0.05 -19.30
N ALA A 37 10.87 0.03 -17.96
CA ALA A 37 11.24 -1.13 -17.16
C ALA A 37 10.22 -2.26 -17.29
N SER A 38 10.67 -3.48 -17.58
CA SER A 38 9.81 -4.66 -17.68
C SER A 38 9.21 -5.08 -16.34
N TRP A 39 7.95 -5.53 -16.38
CA TRP A 39 7.28 -6.14 -15.23
C TRP A 39 7.80 -7.56 -14.93
N GLU A 40 8.40 -8.23 -15.93
CA GLU A 40 8.89 -9.61 -15.83
C GLU A 40 10.20 -9.71 -15.03
N GLU A 41 11.08 -8.70 -15.11
CA GLU A 41 12.42 -8.77 -14.54
C GLU A 41 12.86 -7.44 -13.89
N ASP A 42 12.84 -6.33 -14.64
CA ASP A 42 13.50 -5.08 -14.22
C ASP A 42 12.92 -4.48 -12.94
N ILE A 43 11.58 -4.41 -12.85
CA ILE A 43 10.90 -3.78 -11.71
C ILE A 43 11.16 -4.57 -10.42
N GLY A 44 11.14 -5.92 -10.49
CA GLY A 44 11.43 -6.80 -9.36
C GLY A 44 12.87 -6.61 -8.87
N LEU A 45 13.84 -6.73 -9.78
CA LEU A 45 15.27 -6.55 -9.47
C LEU A 45 15.60 -5.16 -8.93
N ALA A 46 15.07 -4.11 -9.55
CA ALA A 46 15.27 -2.74 -9.08
C ALA A 46 14.68 -2.55 -7.67
N THR A 47 13.48 -3.09 -7.42
CA THR A 47 12.84 -2.99 -6.11
C THR A 47 13.64 -3.70 -5.03
N GLU A 48 14.17 -4.90 -5.32
CA GLU A 48 15.06 -5.62 -4.40
C GLU A 48 16.29 -4.79 -4.04
N LEU A 49 17.00 -4.24 -5.04
CA LEU A 49 18.18 -3.38 -4.81
C LEU A 49 17.86 -2.16 -3.94
N LEU A 50 16.70 -1.53 -4.15
CA LEU A 50 16.26 -0.37 -3.37
C LEU A 50 16.00 -0.71 -1.90
N GLN A 51 15.67 -1.95 -1.55
CA GLN A 51 15.43 -2.35 -0.16
C GLN A 51 16.72 -2.53 0.65
N HIS A 52 17.88 -2.70 -0.01
CA HIS A 52 19.17 -2.89 0.66
C HIS A 52 19.86 -1.60 1.12
N SER A 53 19.21 -0.44 0.93
CA SER A 53 19.73 0.84 1.42
C SER A 53 18.63 1.67 2.07
N GLU A 54 18.87 2.11 3.31
CA GLU A 54 17.91 2.92 4.06
C GLU A 54 17.63 4.27 3.41
N THR A 55 18.60 4.81 2.68
CA THR A 55 18.51 6.10 1.98
C THR A 55 18.11 5.94 0.51
N ALA A 56 17.77 4.73 0.07
CA ALA A 56 17.30 4.51 -1.27
C ALA A 56 16.03 5.33 -1.56
N PRO A 57 15.92 5.90 -2.76
CA PRO A 57 14.72 6.62 -3.17
C PRO A 57 13.54 5.66 -3.32
N CYS A 58 12.32 6.21 -3.37
CA CYS A 58 11.20 5.48 -3.96
C CYS A 58 11.29 5.53 -5.49
N ALA A 59 10.68 4.54 -6.15
CA ALA A 59 10.68 4.45 -7.60
C ALA A 59 9.25 4.44 -8.14
N LEU A 60 8.99 5.31 -9.11
CA LEU A 60 7.77 5.30 -9.91
C LEU A 60 8.15 4.86 -11.32
N PHE A 61 7.75 3.63 -11.66
CA PHE A 61 7.90 3.04 -12.97
C PHE A 61 6.70 3.42 -13.84
N ASP A 62 6.95 3.91 -15.04
CA ASP A 62 5.97 4.28 -16.06
C ASP A 62 6.39 3.72 -17.42
N ASP A 63 5.53 3.85 -18.42
CA ASP A 63 5.74 3.34 -19.78
C ASP A 63 6.18 1.87 -19.80
N ILE A 64 5.49 1.04 -19.02
CA ILE A 64 5.86 -0.36 -18.80
C ILE A 64 5.57 -1.16 -20.08
N PRO A 65 6.56 -1.88 -20.65
CA PRO A 65 6.38 -2.63 -21.89
C PRO A 65 5.20 -3.61 -21.81
N GLY A 66 4.36 -3.59 -22.85
CA GLY A 66 3.16 -4.43 -22.94
C GLY A 66 1.91 -3.84 -22.28
N TYR A 67 1.98 -2.67 -21.65
CA TYR A 67 0.86 -2.01 -20.99
C TYR A 67 0.55 -0.63 -21.59
N PRO A 68 -0.72 -0.16 -21.55
CA PRO A 68 -1.06 1.19 -22.00
C PRO A 68 -0.39 2.27 -21.13
N LYS A 69 -0.01 3.39 -21.74
CA LYS A 69 0.55 4.55 -21.03
C LYS A 69 -0.33 4.96 -19.85
N GLY A 70 0.30 5.28 -18.71
CA GLY A 70 -0.38 5.66 -17.47
C GLY A 70 -0.54 4.50 -16.46
N HIS A 71 -0.31 3.26 -16.88
CA HIS A 71 -0.20 2.11 -15.98
C HIS A 71 1.18 2.12 -15.32
N ARG A 72 1.21 2.41 -14.02
CA ARG A 72 2.43 2.70 -13.26
C ARG A 72 2.57 1.76 -12.08
N VAL A 73 3.81 1.51 -11.67
CA VAL A 73 4.15 0.78 -10.45
C VAL A 73 4.96 1.68 -9.54
N PHE A 74 4.54 1.83 -8.29
CA PHE A 74 5.24 2.62 -7.28
C PHE A 74 5.80 1.71 -6.20
N THR A 75 7.10 1.80 -5.93
CA THR A 75 7.80 0.90 -5.01
C THR A 75 8.67 1.66 -4.01
N ASN A 76 9.08 0.93 -2.96
CA ASN A 76 9.93 1.45 -1.89
C ASN A 76 9.37 2.72 -1.22
N PHE A 77 8.05 2.80 -1.02
CA PHE A 77 7.38 3.99 -0.49
C PHE A 77 7.66 4.24 1.01
N PHE A 78 8.17 3.27 1.75
CA PHE A 78 8.44 3.42 3.19
C PHE A 78 9.94 3.24 3.49
N GLY A 79 10.70 4.34 3.42
CA GLY A 79 12.14 4.39 3.70
C GLY A 79 12.63 5.82 3.86
N GLY A 80 13.94 6.06 3.89
CA GLY A 80 14.53 7.41 3.86
C GLY A 80 13.95 8.40 4.87
N GLN A 81 13.86 9.66 4.47
CA GLN A 81 13.14 10.72 5.19
C GLN A 81 11.64 10.62 4.96
N ARG A 82 11.20 10.08 3.80
CA ARG A 82 9.77 9.97 3.47
C ARG A 82 8.96 9.14 4.46
N GLN A 83 9.56 8.18 5.17
CA GLN A 83 8.86 7.43 6.23
C GLN A 83 8.22 8.34 7.30
N ASN A 84 8.84 9.50 7.58
CA ASN A 84 8.31 10.45 8.55
C ASN A 84 7.00 11.07 8.06
N ILE A 85 6.97 11.56 6.81
CA ILE A 85 5.75 12.14 6.24
C ILE A 85 4.66 11.07 6.03
N THR A 86 5.05 9.83 5.72
CA THR A 86 4.12 8.69 5.64
C THR A 86 3.38 8.46 6.97
N LEU A 87 4.06 8.75 8.09
CA LEU A 87 3.50 8.64 9.44
C LEU A 87 2.98 9.98 9.98
N GLY A 88 2.83 11.00 9.15
CA GLY A 88 2.27 12.30 9.55
C GLY A 88 3.19 13.16 10.41
N PHE A 89 4.51 13.08 10.20
CA PHE A 89 5.51 13.84 10.96
C PHE A 89 6.50 14.60 10.06
N PRO A 90 7.21 15.62 10.59
CA PRO A 90 8.24 16.35 9.86
C PRO A 90 9.32 15.43 9.28
N PRO A 91 9.84 15.70 8.06
CA PRO A 91 10.71 14.78 7.32
C PRO A 91 12.06 14.48 8.00
N HIS A 92 12.48 15.31 8.95
CA HIS A 92 13.85 15.29 9.48
C HIS A 92 13.99 14.63 10.86
N LEU A 93 12.96 13.92 11.36
CA LEU A 93 13.12 13.16 12.59
C LEU A 93 14.06 11.98 12.38
N THR A 94 14.87 11.70 13.39
CA THR A 94 15.62 10.44 13.49
C THR A 94 14.66 9.27 13.73
N LYS A 95 15.11 8.03 13.48
CA LYS A 95 14.31 6.82 13.74
C LYS A 95 13.79 6.72 15.17
N PHE A 96 14.60 7.14 16.15
CA PHE A 96 14.21 7.11 17.55
C PHE A 96 13.11 8.14 17.84
N GLU A 97 13.29 9.38 17.36
CA GLU A 97 12.30 10.45 17.52
C GLU A 97 10.98 10.10 16.83
N LEU A 98 11.03 9.59 15.60
CA LEU A 98 9.88 9.09 14.86
C LEU A 98 9.15 7.99 15.64
N SER A 99 9.90 7.02 16.19
CA SER A 99 9.32 5.91 16.96
C SER A 99 8.60 6.43 18.21
N MET A 100 9.18 7.39 18.93
CA MET A 100 8.53 7.99 20.11
C MET A 100 7.29 8.81 19.72
N ALA A 101 7.40 9.65 18.69
CA ALA A 101 6.30 10.49 18.21
C ALA A 101 5.12 9.63 17.73
N PHE A 102 5.40 8.62 16.91
CA PHE A 102 4.37 7.69 16.42
C PHE A 102 3.74 6.89 17.56
N ASN A 103 4.52 6.42 18.55
CA ASN A 103 3.96 5.71 19.70
C ASN A 103 3.00 6.58 20.54
N ALA A 104 3.34 7.86 20.72
CA ALA A 104 2.49 8.81 21.42
C ALA A 104 1.17 9.06 20.67
N ALA A 105 1.26 9.35 19.37
CA ALA A 105 0.09 9.56 18.52
C ALA A 105 -0.80 8.32 18.41
N PHE A 106 -0.21 7.14 18.26
CA PHE A 106 -0.94 5.88 18.13
C PHE A 106 -1.78 5.54 19.37
N LYS A 107 -1.26 5.83 20.57
CA LYS A 107 -2.02 5.66 21.83
C LYS A 107 -3.26 6.54 21.88
N GLU A 108 -3.16 7.79 21.40
CA GLU A 108 -4.29 8.71 21.33
C GLU A 108 -5.33 8.25 20.30
N ILE A 109 -4.89 7.85 19.10
CA ILE A 109 -5.76 7.43 18.00
C ILE A 109 -6.52 6.13 18.33
N ILE A 110 -5.89 5.16 19.01
CA ILE A 110 -6.61 3.94 19.43
C ILE A 110 -7.73 4.26 20.43
N GLN A 111 -7.50 5.22 21.33
CA GLN A 111 -8.49 5.60 22.32
C GLN A 111 -9.60 6.48 21.72
N ASN A 112 -9.26 7.28 20.72
CA ASN A 112 -10.15 8.22 20.05
C ASN A 112 -10.01 8.08 18.53
N PRO A 113 -10.51 6.99 17.94
CA PRO A 113 -10.40 6.76 16.50
C PRO A 113 -11.14 7.87 15.75
N LEU A 114 -10.53 8.35 14.67
CA LEU A 114 -11.19 9.29 13.78
C LEU A 114 -12.35 8.58 13.06
N PRO A 115 -13.56 9.14 13.06
CA PRO A 115 -14.67 8.57 12.31
C PRO A 115 -14.37 8.64 10.82
N TYR A 116 -14.81 7.62 10.08
CA TYR A 116 -14.81 7.66 8.62
C TYR A 116 -16.04 8.39 8.12
N GLU A 117 -15.96 8.92 6.90
CA GLU A 117 -17.10 9.47 6.18
C GLU A 117 -17.44 8.56 5.00
N VAL A 118 -18.73 8.31 4.78
CA VAL A 118 -19.21 7.60 3.58
C VAL A 118 -19.41 8.64 2.48
N VAL A 119 -18.79 8.41 1.34
CA VAL A 119 -18.88 9.30 0.17
C VAL A 119 -19.45 8.55 -1.04
N ASP A 120 -20.21 9.24 -1.87
CA ASP A 120 -20.89 8.64 -3.04
C ASP A 120 -19.95 8.43 -4.24
N THR A 121 -18.83 9.16 -4.30
CA THR A 121 -17.89 9.12 -5.41
C THR A 121 -16.48 9.46 -4.96
N GLY A 122 -15.48 9.18 -5.80
CA GLY A 122 -14.11 9.60 -5.61
C GLY A 122 -13.23 9.18 -6.78
N PRO A 123 -11.95 9.63 -6.81
CA PRO A 123 -11.03 9.35 -7.93
C PRO A 123 -10.79 7.85 -8.19
N VAL A 124 -11.06 6.98 -7.21
CA VAL A 124 -10.97 5.53 -7.39
C VAL A 124 -12.04 4.97 -8.35
N MET A 125 -13.13 5.70 -8.58
CA MET A 125 -14.24 5.31 -9.44
C MET A 125 -14.14 5.86 -10.88
N GLU A 126 -13.04 6.53 -11.24
CA GLU A 126 -12.86 7.10 -12.59
C GLU A 126 -12.81 6.05 -13.70
N ASN A 127 -12.40 4.82 -13.37
CA ASN A 127 -12.33 3.69 -14.30
C ASN A 127 -12.95 2.46 -13.64
N VAL A 128 -14.06 1.96 -14.20
CA VAL A 128 -14.80 0.83 -13.65
C VAL A 128 -14.84 -0.29 -14.69
N MET A 129 -14.48 -1.51 -14.27
CA MET A 129 -14.55 -2.73 -15.08
C MET A 129 -15.42 -3.75 -14.36
N GLU A 130 -16.46 -4.26 -15.03
CA GLU A 130 -17.42 -5.19 -14.44
C GLU A 130 -17.53 -6.48 -15.27
N GLY A 131 -18.00 -7.55 -14.64
CA GLY A 131 -18.28 -8.83 -15.32
C GLY A 131 -17.11 -9.33 -16.17
N ASP A 132 -17.34 -9.45 -17.48
CA ASP A 132 -16.38 -9.98 -18.45
C ASP A 132 -15.18 -9.06 -18.73
N ASP A 133 -15.32 -7.76 -18.47
CA ASP A 133 -14.26 -6.78 -18.68
C ASP A 133 -13.16 -6.86 -17.62
N VAL A 134 -13.46 -7.41 -16.43
CA VAL A 134 -12.45 -7.58 -15.36
C VAL A 134 -11.25 -8.36 -15.87
N ASN A 135 -10.06 -7.79 -15.73
CA ASN A 135 -8.82 -8.45 -16.10
C ASN A 135 -7.70 -8.04 -15.16
N VAL A 136 -7.34 -8.88 -14.19
CA VAL A 136 -6.25 -8.53 -13.26
C VAL A 136 -4.88 -8.47 -13.95
N LEU A 137 -4.75 -9.08 -15.14
CA LEU A 137 -3.54 -9.00 -15.96
C LEU A 137 -3.43 -7.70 -16.75
N SER A 138 -4.49 -6.86 -16.77
CA SER A 138 -4.44 -5.52 -17.37
C SER A 138 -3.62 -4.53 -16.56
N LEU A 139 -3.31 -4.86 -15.30
CA LEU A 139 -2.42 -4.10 -14.45
C LEU A 139 -0.98 -4.64 -14.56
N PRO A 140 0.05 -3.77 -14.56
CA PRO A 140 1.45 -4.14 -14.73
C PRO A 140 2.03 -4.76 -13.46
N THR A 141 1.40 -5.82 -12.98
CA THR A 141 1.81 -6.52 -11.76
C THR A 141 3.18 -7.18 -12.00
N PRO A 142 4.22 -6.85 -11.24
CA PRO A 142 5.53 -7.45 -11.43
C PRO A 142 5.57 -8.93 -11.05
N LEU A 143 6.49 -9.67 -11.68
CA LEU A 143 7.12 -10.81 -11.05
C LEU A 143 8.23 -10.25 -10.14
N TRP A 144 8.09 -10.41 -8.82
CA TRP A 144 8.96 -9.70 -7.87
C TRP A 144 10.32 -10.37 -7.75
N HIS A 145 10.36 -11.69 -7.75
CA HIS A 145 11.59 -12.48 -7.73
C HIS A 145 11.52 -13.61 -8.77
N ALA A 146 12.68 -13.99 -9.33
CA ALA A 146 12.77 -14.98 -10.40
C ALA A 146 12.18 -16.36 -10.04
N GLU A 147 12.20 -16.73 -8.75
CA GLU A 147 11.70 -18.01 -8.26
C GLU A 147 10.27 -17.93 -7.67
N ASP A 148 9.62 -16.76 -7.75
CA ASP A 148 8.23 -16.63 -7.30
C ASP A 148 7.33 -17.53 -8.16
N GLY A 149 6.41 -18.25 -7.51
CA GLY A 149 5.43 -19.10 -8.19
C GLY A 149 4.41 -18.35 -9.06
N GLY A 150 4.41 -17.01 -9.03
CA GLY A 150 3.54 -16.15 -9.80
C GLY A 150 3.68 -14.67 -9.45
N ARG A 151 2.99 -13.84 -10.21
CA ARG A 151 2.92 -12.39 -9.97
C ARG A 151 2.10 -12.06 -8.72
N TYR A 152 2.56 -11.14 -7.89
CA TYR A 152 1.81 -10.70 -6.71
C TYR A 152 1.28 -9.28 -6.89
N ILE A 153 -0.04 -9.15 -7.03
CA ILE A 153 -0.72 -7.85 -7.15
C ILE A 153 -0.92 -7.18 -5.79
N GLY A 154 -1.05 -7.97 -4.73
CA GLY A 154 -1.21 -7.48 -3.36
C GLY A 154 0.07 -7.59 -2.55
N THR A 155 1.01 -6.65 -2.72
CA THR A 155 2.26 -6.57 -1.93
C THR A 155 2.33 -5.38 -0.96
N GLY A 156 1.59 -4.32 -1.25
CA GLY A 156 1.45 -3.13 -0.41
C GLY A 156 -0.02 -2.72 -0.25
N SER A 157 -0.91 -3.70 -0.07
CA SER A 157 -2.36 -3.50 -0.07
C SER A 157 -3.02 -3.90 1.24
N PHE A 158 -4.21 -3.34 1.48
CA PHE A 158 -5.17 -3.87 2.43
C PHE A 158 -6.19 -4.76 1.73
N ASN A 159 -6.64 -5.77 2.45
CA ASN A 159 -7.68 -6.71 2.08
C ASN A 159 -8.83 -6.45 3.05
N VAL A 160 -9.92 -5.91 2.53
CA VAL A 160 -11.08 -5.50 3.33
C VAL A 160 -12.09 -6.63 3.34
N THR A 161 -12.49 -7.06 4.54
CA THR A 161 -13.47 -8.15 4.73
C THR A 161 -14.47 -7.74 5.81
N ARG A 162 -15.74 -8.05 5.64
CA ARG A 162 -16.81 -7.77 6.61
C ARG A 162 -17.29 -9.05 7.28
N ASP A 163 -17.46 -9.02 8.60
CA ASP A 163 -18.02 -10.15 9.33
C ASP A 163 -19.51 -10.32 8.97
N PRO A 164 -19.98 -11.50 8.54
CA PRO A 164 -21.38 -11.68 8.11
C PRO A 164 -22.39 -11.68 9.27
N VAL A 165 -21.92 -11.87 10.52
CA VAL A 165 -22.79 -12.01 11.70
C VAL A 165 -22.75 -10.73 12.54
N GLU A 166 -21.55 -10.23 12.81
CA GLU A 166 -21.32 -9.10 13.72
C GLU A 166 -21.09 -7.77 12.99
N ASP A 167 -21.05 -7.81 11.64
CA ASP A 167 -21.07 -6.65 10.76
C ASP A 167 -19.85 -5.72 10.82
N TRP A 168 -18.77 -6.11 11.49
CA TRP A 168 -17.56 -5.29 11.60
C TRP A 168 -16.58 -5.52 10.46
N ILE A 169 -15.74 -4.51 10.21
CA ILE A 169 -14.77 -4.49 9.10
C ILE A 169 -13.37 -4.85 9.60
N ASN A 170 -12.75 -5.80 8.92
CA ASN A 170 -11.32 -6.07 9.03
C ASN A 170 -10.59 -5.46 7.82
N VAL A 171 -9.46 -4.82 8.11
CA VAL A 171 -8.54 -4.26 7.11
C VAL A 171 -7.19 -4.95 7.31
N GLY A 172 -7.00 -6.08 6.63
CA GLY A 172 -5.84 -6.96 6.81
C GLY A 172 -4.80 -6.87 5.70
N THR A 173 -3.53 -7.13 6.00
CA THR A 173 -2.47 -7.21 4.99
C THR A 173 -2.17 -8.68 4.66
N TYR A 174 -2.69 -9.15 3.53
CA TYR A 174 -2.49 -10.51 3.01
C TYR A 174 -1.89 -10.44 1.61
N ARG A 175 -0.98 -11.36 1.30
CA ARG A 175 -0.38 -11.46 -0.03
C ARG A 175 -1.40 -12.02 -1.02
N VAL A 176 -1.50 -11.37 -2.19
CA VAL A 176 -2.44 -11.75 -3.26
C VAL A 176 -1.65 -12.11 -4.51
N MET A 177 -1.67 -13.40 -4.86
CA MET A 177 -0.99 -13.94 -6.05
C MET A 177 -1.99 -14.04 -7.20
N VAL A 178 -1.60 -13.60 -8.38
CA VAL A 178 -2.37 -13.77 -9.61
C VAL A 178 -2.31 -15.23 -10.07
N GLN A 179 -3.46 -15.83 -10.37
CA GLN A 179 -3.56 -17.16 -10.97
C GLN A 179 -3.84 -17.06 -12.48
N ASP A 180 -4.80 -16.22 -12.86
CA ASP A 180 -5.17 -15.96 -14.25
C ASP A 180 -5.87 -14.58 -14.39
N LYS A 181 -6.55 -14.32 -15.52
CA LYS A 181 -7.29 -13.07 -15.81
C LYS A 181 -8.34 -12.72 -14.75
N LYS A 182 -8.97 -13.71 -14.13
CA LYS A 182 -10.15 -13.56 -13.26
C LYS A 182 -9.94 -14.08 -11.85
N THR A 183 -8.84 -14.77 -11.57
CA THR A 183 -8.62 -15.44 -10.29
C THR A 183 -7.31 -15.03 -9.64
N VAL A 184 -7.38 -14.84 -8.32
CA VAL A 184 -6.23 -14.61 -7.44
C VAL A 184 -6.25 -15.61 -6.28
N GLY A 185 -5.07 -16.00 -5.80
CA GLY A 185 -4.89 -16.76 -4.57
C GLY A 185 -4.60 -15.83 -3.39
N VAL A 186 -5.29 -16.05 -2.27
CA VAL A 186 -5.12 -15.25 -1.06
C VAL A 186 -4.77 -16.15 0.15
N TYR A 187 -3.52 -16.00 0.57
CA TYR A 187 -2.93 -16.49 1.82
C TYR A 187 -3.50 -15.88 3.11
N ILE A 188 -4.50 -16.46 3.79
CA ILE A 188 -4.90 -15.97 5.13
C ILE A 188 -4.61 -17.01 6.22
N SER A 189 -3.58 -16.73 7.04
CA SER A 189 -3.15 -17.58 8.15
C SER A 189 -4.28 -17.85 9.16
N PRO A 190 -4.32 -19.04 9.78
CA PRO A 190 -5.21 -19.32 10.91
C PRO A 190 -5.12 -18.26 12.01
N GLY A 191 -6.27 -17.90 12.60
CA GLY A 191 -6.39 -16.90 13.66
C GLY A 191 -6.41 -15.44 13.20
N LYS A 192 -6.21 -15.14 11.91
CA LYS A 192 -6.40 -13.78 11.38
C LYS A 192 -7.87 -13.51 11.10
N HIS A 193 -8.31 -12.28 11.36
CA HIS A 193 -9.70 -11.84 11.18
C HIS A 193 -10.29 -12.18 9.81
N GLY A 194 -9.58 -11.92 8.71
CA GLY A 194 -10.07 -12.30 7.37
C GLY A 194 -10.33 -13.80 7.20
N ARG A 195 -9.58 -14.68 7.88
CA ARG A 195 -9.83 -16.14 7.86
C ARG A 195 -11.06 -16.48 8.69
N ILE A 196 -11.24 -15.81 9.83
CA ILE A 196 -12.42 -15.98 10.68
C ILE A 196 -13.68 -15.56 9.92
N HIS A 197 -13.67 -14.41 9.24
CA HIS A 197 -14.79 -13.95 8.41
C HIS A 197 -15.11 -14.98 7.32
N ARG A 198 -14.09 -15.44 6.56
CA ARG A 198 -14.27 -16.49 5.54
C ARG A 198 -14.89 -17.77 6.11
N GLN A 199 -14.47 -18.21 7.30
CA GLN A 199 -15.03 -19.40 7.94
C GLN A 199 -16.50 -19.22 8.34
N LYS A 200 -16.89 -18.00 8.75
CA LYS A 200 -18.30 -17.67 9.04
C LYS A 200 -19.15 -17.72 7.76
N TYR A 201 -18.70 -17.12 6.65
CA TYR A 201 -19.39 -17.26 5.35
C TYR A 201 -19.48 -18.73 4.89
N GLU A 202 -18.36 -19.48 4.98
CA GLU A 202 -18.33 -20.91 4.63
C GLU A 202 -19.37 -21.72 5.44
N ALA A 203 -19.57 -21.40 6.73
CA ALA A 203 -20.56 -22.06 7.59
C ALA A 203 -22.01 -21.76 7.19
N GLU A 204 -22.26 -20.63 6.54
CA GLU A 204 -23.56 -20.22 6.01
C GLU A 204 -23.78 -20.68 4.55
N ASN A 205 -22.80 -21.38 3.95
CA ASN A 205 -22.74 -21.74 2.54
C ASN A 205 -22.67 -20.53 1.59
N GLU A 206 -22.04 -19.46 2.05
CA GLU A 206 -21.73 -18.27 1.27
C GLU A 206 -20.23 -18.23 0.92
N PRO A 207 -19.86 -17.60 -0.21
CA PRO A 207 -18.48 -17.53 -0.68
C PRO A 207 -17.55 -16.65 0.19
#